data_AF-A0A521ZLX6-F1
#
_entry.id   AF-A0A521ZLX6-F1
#
_cell.length_a   1.000
_cell.length_b   1.000
_cell.length_c   1.000
_cell.angle_alpha   90.00
_cell.angle_beta   90.00
_cell.angle_gamma   90.00
#
_symmetry.space_group_name_H-M   'P 1'
#
loop_
_entity.id
_entity.type
_entity.pdbx_description
1 polymer ?
#
loop_
_entity_poly.entity_id
_entity_poly.type
_entity_poly.pdbx_seq_one_letter_code
_entity_poly.pdbx_strand_id
1 'polypeptide(L)'
;MSMLWRPLRVLILQCLVLLAMGCALSMARAEPQPLDDIGMADVSGQDGIGFAVHLEMNSAAISAQDLTSRLMAGFHVDGQTTYAIAWNAGGIIDMFAMTMNLRSRPDGSDYMDIGLPFFIGVSQFGFRAFSVQTDPTAAISRNYGQLLLNGHAAMQGHIYLWAQ
;
A
#
# COMPACT_ATOMS: atom_id res chain seq x y z
N MET A 1 -52.72 -53.26 0.08
CA MET A 1 -52.33 -51.97 -0.51
C MET A 1 -51.44 -51.15 0.44
N SER A 2 -50.25 -51.65 0.80
CA SER A 2 -49.32 -50.97 1.73
C SER A 2 -47.87 -50.93 1.25
N MET A 3 -47.61 -51.38 0.01
CA MET A 3 -46.25 -51.65 -0.48
C MET A 3 -45.61 -50.49 -1.26
N LEU A 4 -46.34 -49.40 -1.52
CA LEU A 4 -45.88 -48.22 -2.27
C LEU A 4 -45.44 -47.03 -1.38
N TRP A 5 -45.61 -47.12 -0.06
CA TRP A 5 -45.35 -45.99 0.85
C TRP A 5 -43.89 -45.84 1.30
N ARG A 6 -43.09 -46.90 1.24
CA ARG A 6 -41.67 -46.88 1.64
C ARG A 6 -40.76 -46.08 0.69
N PRO A 7 -40.81 -46.24 -0.65
CA PRO A 7 -39.94 -45.48 -1.55
C PRO A 7 -40.31 -43.98 -1.56
N LEU A 8 -41.60 -43.67 -1.40
CA LEU A 8 -42.08 -42.27 -1.35
C LEU A 8 -41.56 -41.52 -0.12
N ARG A 9 -41.50 -42.17 1.04
CA ARG A 9 -40.94 -41.58 2.27
C ARG A 9 -39.44 -41.33 2.18
N VAL A 10 -38.68 -42.25 1.56
CA VAL A 10 -37.24 -42.09 1.36
C VAL A 10 -36.94 -40.95 0.38
N LEU A 11 -37.71 -40.85 -0.70
CA LEU A 11 -37.57 -39.76 -1.67
C LEU A 11 -37.87 -38.39 -1.04
N ILE A 12 -38.94 -38.30 -0.24
CA ILE A 12 -39.30 -37.06 0.48
C ILE A 12 -38.22 -36.67 1.49
N LEU A 13 -37.64 -37.64 2.22
CA LEU A 13 -36.56 -37.35 3.16
C LEU A 13 -35.29 -36.87 2.45
N GLN A 14 -34.94 -37.48 1.31
CA GLN A 14 -33.79 -37.07 0.49
C GLN A 14 -33.98 -35.68 -0.10
N CYS A 15 -35.18 -35.35 -0.58
CA CYS A 15 -35.50 -34.00 -1.05
C CYS A 15 -35.42 -32.97 0.08
N LEU A 16 -35.89 -33.30 1.30
CA LEU A 16 -35.79 -32.41 2.45
C LEU A 16 -34.35 -32.16 2.90
N VAL A 17 -33.48 -33.17 2.87
CA VAL A 17 -32.05 -33.03 3.20
C VAL A 17 -31.34 -32.17 2.15
N LEU A 18 -31.62 -32.36 0.86
CA LEU A 18 -31.07 -31.55 -0.22
C LEU A 18 -31.56 -30.10 -0.15
N LEU A 19 -32.83 -29.88 0.20
CA LEU A 19 -33.40 -28.54 0.39
C LEU A 19 -32.77 -27.83 1.60
N ALA A 20 -32.55 -28.55 2.70
CA ALA A 20 -31.89 -28.02 3.90
C ALA A 20 -30.41 -27.67 3.66
N MET A 21 -29.67 -28.48 2.88
CA MET A 21 -28.31 -28.15 2.45
C MET A 21 -28.27 -26.95 1.49
N GLY A 22 -29.28 -26.80 0.63
CA GLY A 22 -29.41 -25.65 -0.27
C GLY A 22 -29.64 -24.33 0.48
N CYS A 23 -30.46 -24.35 1.55
CA CYS A 23 -30.72 -23.15 2.35
C CYS A 23 -29.52 -22.73 3.24
N ALA A 24 -28.67 -23.67 3.66
CA ALA A 24 -27.49 -23.37 4.46
C ALA A 24 -26.39 -22.62 3.66
N LEU A 25 -26.33 -22.82 2.33
CA LEU A 25 -25.37 -22.14 1.45
C LEU A 25 -25.77 -20.68 1.14
N SER A 26 -27.03 -20.30 1.36
CA SER A 26 -27.57 -18.97 1.05
C SER A 26 -27.33 -17.93 2.15
N MET A 27 -26.89 -18.32 3.35
CA MET A 27 -26.83 -17.43 4.52
C MET A 27 -25.46 -16.78 4.79
N ALA A 28 -24.45 -16.99 3.93
CA ALA A 28 -23.08 -16.55 4.22
C ALA A 28 -22.58 -15.39 3.33
N ARG A 29 -23.48 -14.49 2.90
CA ARG A 29 -23.07 -13.16 2.42
C ARG A 29 -23.75 -12.09 3.25
N ALA A 30 -23.22 -11.86 4.45
CA ALA A 30 -23.45 -10.61 5.14
C ALA A 30 -23.00 -9.47 4.22
N GLU A 31 -23.87 -8.50 3.99
CA GLU A 31 -23.49 -7.28 3.29
C GLU A 31 -22.39 -6.57 4.11
N PRO A 32 -21.40 -5.94 3.46
CA PRO A 32 -20.37 -5.18 4.17
C PRO A 32 -21.04 -4.13 5.07
N GLN A 33 -21.01 -4.36 6.38
CA GLN A 33 -21.52 -3.40 7.35
C GLN A 33 -20.40 -2.39 7.64
N PRO A 34 -20.67 -1.07 7.52
CA PRO A 34 -19.71 -0.08 7.96
C PRO A 34 -19.46 -0.24 9.46
N LEU A 35 -18.19 -0.32 9.84
CA LEU A 35 -17.76 -0.36 11.23
C LEU A 35 -17.69 1.07 11.77
N ASP A 36 -18.12 1.26 13.02
CA ASP A 36 -17.80 2.47 13.78
C ASP A 36 -16.36 2.40 14.30
N ASP A 37 -15.86 3.46 14.92
CA ASP A 37 -14.45 3.55 15.34
C ASP A 37 -14.07 2.43 16.33
N ILE A 38 -15.01 2.05 17.21
CA ILE A 38 -14.84 0.94 18.16
C ILE A 38 -14.74 -0.39 17.41
N GLY A 39 -15.66 -0.65 16.46
CA GLY A 39 -15.62 -1.83 15.61
C GLY A 39 -14.38 -1.90 14.73
N MET A 40 -13.84 -0.77 14.28
CA MET A 40 -12.57 -0.71 13.56
C MET A 40 -11.36 -1.03 14.45
N ALA A 41 -11.40 -0.69 15.74
CA ALA A 41 -10.30 -0.97 16.68
C ALA A 41 -10.14 -2.47 17.01
N ASP A 42 -11.21 -3.24 16.88
CA ASP A 42 -11.21 -4.71 17.07
C ASP A 42 -10.65 -5.47 15.85
N VAL A 43 -10.51 -4.80 14.70
CA VAL A 43 -9.91 -5.37 13.50
C VAL A 43 -8.39 -5.47 13.69
N SER A 44 -7.84 -6.69 13.64
CA SER A 44 -6.40 -6.90 13.79
C SER A 44 -5.83 -7.81 12.71
N GLY A 45 -4.64 -7.46 12.17
CA GLY A 45 -3.61 -8.31 11.56
C GLY A 45 -4.01 -9.26 10.41
N GLN A 46 -4.97 -10.15 10.63
CA GLN A 46 -5.59 -11.01 9.62
C GLN A 46 -6.86 -10.39 9.00
N ASP A 47 -7.55 -9.49 9.73
CA ASP A 47 -8.74 -8.75 9.26
C ASP A 47 -8.44 -7.28 8.90
N GLY A 48 -7.22 -6.79 9.17
CA GLY A 48 -6.80 -5.41 8.92
C GLY A 48 -6.57 -5.07 7.44
N ILE A 49 -6.36 -3.78 7.14
CA ILE A 49 -6.06 -3.34 5.77
C ILE A 49 -4.59 -3.64 5.47
N GLY A 50 -4.37 -4.70 4.70
CA GLY A 50 -3.10 -4.94 4.01
C GLY A 50 -3.05 -4.12 2.72
N PHE A 51 -1.95 -3.42 2.47
CA PHE A 51 -1.77 -2.70 1.21
C PHE A 51 -0.34 -2.83 0.68
N ALA A 52 -0.22 -2.65 -0.63
CA ALA A 52 1.03 -2.60 -1.35
C ALA A 52 1.10 -1.25 -2.08
N VAL A 53 2.31 -0.72 -2.22
CA VAL A 53 2.56 0.55 -2.88
C VAL A 53 3.49 0.28 -4.06
N HIS A 54 3.03 0.65 -5.25
CA HIS A 54 3.87 0.75 -6.43
C HIS A 54 4.09 2.23 -6.73
N LEU A 55 5.33 2.69 -6.58
CA LEU A 55 5.75 4.04 -6.92
C LEU A 55 6.65 3.98 -8.16
N GLU A 56 6.22 4.65 -9.22
CA GLU A 56 6.95 4.74 -10.47
C GLU A 56 7.14 6.22 -10.82
N MET A 57 8.40 6.63 -11.03
CA MET A 57 8.73 8.01 -11.35
C MET A 57 9.58 8.08 -12.62
N ASN A 58 9.18 8.95 -13.56
CA ASN A 58 9.91 9.21 -14.79
C ASN A 58 10.34 7.92 -15.53
N SER A 59 9.50 6.90 -15.52
CA SER A 59 9.81 5.58 -16.09
C SER A 59 9.92 5.56 -17.61
N ALA A 60 9.55 6.65 -18.29
CA ALA A 60 9.95 6.89 -19.68
C ALA A 60 11.49 6.91 -19.87
N ALA A 61 12.28 6.99 -18.79
CA ALA A 61 13.74 6.79 -18.82
C ALA A 61 14.10 5.33 -19.14
N ILE A 62 13.21 4.39 -18.79
CA ILE A 62 13.34 2.97 -19.05
C ILE A 62 13.08 2.69 -20.55
N SER A 63 12.33 3.55 -21.24
CA SER A 63 11.99 3.43 -22.67
C SER A 63 12.87 4.28 -23.62
N ALA A 64 14.08 4.64 -23.20
CA ALA A 64 15.10 5.31 -24.02
C ALA A 64 14.77 6.75 -24.49
N GLN A 65 13.89 7.48 -23.79
CA GLN A 65 13.73 8.92 -24.02
C GLN A 65 14.75 9.75 -23.24
N ASP A 66 15.26 10.81 -23.88
CA ASP A 66 16.04 11.86 -23.22
C ASP A 66 15.14 12.63 -22.25
N LEU A 67 15.08 12.15 -21.00
CA LEU A 67 14.48 12.91 -19.92
C LEU A 67 15.40 14.06 -19.52
N THR A 68 14.76 15.19 -19.25
CA THR A 68 15.34 16.37 -18.63
C THR A 68 14.57 16.70 -17.35
N SER A 69 14.22 15.66 -16.57
CA SER A 69 13.46 15.84 -15.34
C SER A 69 14.33 16.46 -14.24
N ARG A 70 13.71 17.25 -13.38
CA ARG A 70 14.38 17.95 -12.28
C ARG A 70 13.50 17.89 -11.04
N LEU A 71 13.98 17.21 -10.00
CA LEU A 71 13.47 17.38 -8.66
C LEU A 71 14.29 18.45 -7.98
N MET A 72 13.64 19.47 -7.43
CA MET A 72 14.30 20.66 -6.93
C MET A 72 13.77 21.05 -5.56
N ALA A 73 14.68 21.44 -4.68
CA ALA A 73 14.37 22.08 -3.41
C ALA A 73 15.05 23.44 -3.36
N GLY A 74 14.26 24.50 -3.14
CA GLY A 74 14.76 25.87 -3.03
C GLY A 74 15.05 26.24 -1.58
N PHE A 75 16.20 26.86 -1.34
CA PHE A 75 16.64 27.36 -0.04
C PHE A 75 16.91 28.86 -0.17
N HIS A 76 16.23 29.66 0.65
CA HIS A 76 16.44 31.10 0.69
C HIS A 76 17.36 31.46 1.86
N VAL A 77 18.55 31.97 1.56
CA VAL A 77 19.58 32.33 2.55
C VAL A 77 20.22 33.65 2.13
N ASP A 78 20.36 34.59 3.07
CA ASP A 78 21.01 35.88 2.85
C ASP A 78 20.51 36.67 1.62
N GLY A 79 19.20 36.62 1.37
CA GLY A 79 18.56 37.31 0.23
C GLY A 79 18.74 36.62 -1.12
N GLN A 80 19.38 35.46 -1.17
CA GLN A 80 19.58 34.66 -2.38
C GLN A 80 18.85 33.31 -2.27
N THR A 81 18.13 32.94 -3.32
CA THR A 81 17.58 31.58 -3.44
C THR A 81 18.56 30.69 -4.18
N THR A 82 18.90 29.56 -3.56
CA THR A 82 19.74 28.51 -4.13
C THR A 82 18.92 27.23 -4.22
N TYR A 83 19.05 26.49 -5.32
CA TYR A 83 18.29 25.28 -5.58
C TYR A 83 19.21 24.06 -5.53
N ALA A 84 18.87 23.08 -4.70
CA ALA A 84 19.40 21.72 -4.84
C ALA A 84 18.58 21.00 -5.91
N ILE A 85 19.25 20.36 -6.86
CA ILE A 85 18.64 19.76 -8.04
C ILE A 85 19.11 18.32 -8.20
N ALA A 86 18.19 17.36 -8.12
CA ALA A 86 18.39 16.00 -8.60
C ALA A 86 17.91 15.93 -10.05
N TRP A 87 18.86 15.82 -10.97
CA TRP A 87 18.61 15.78 -12.41
C TRP A 87 18.37 14.33 -12.86
N ASN A 88 17.33 14.15 -13.66
CA ASN A 88 16.88 12.86 -14.15
C ASN A 88 16.66 11.86 -13.03
N ALA A 89 15.93 12.30 -12.01
CA ALA A 89 15.48 11.42 -10.95
C ALA A 89 14.38 10.50 -11.50
N GLY A 90 14.44 9.20 -11.22
CA GLY A 90 13.45 8.24 -11.69
C GLY A 90 13.65 6.85 -11.13
N GLY A 91 12.84 5.91 -11.63
CA GLY A 91 12.86 4.48 -11.28
C GLY A 91 11.58 4.02 -10.58
N ILE A 92 11.64 2.79 -10.07
CA ILE A 92 10.50 2.07 -9.49
C ILE A 92 10.84 1.67 -8.06
N ILE A 93 9.88 1.86 -7.16
CA ILE A 93 9.87 1.32 -5.80
C ILE A 93 8.57 0.54 -5.60
N ASP A 94 8.70 -0.74 -5.27
CA ASP A 94 7.61 -1.63 -4.90
C ASP A 94 7.69 -1.94 -3.41
N MET A 95 6.62 -1.71 -2.66
CA MET A 95 6.53 -2.01 -1.24
C MET A 95 5.36 -2.96 -1.01
N PHE A 96 5.61 -4.08 -0.36
CA PHE A 96 4.60 -5.11 -0.09
C PHE A 96 4.43 -5.39 1.40
N ALA A 97 3.24 -5.90 1.73
CA ALA A 97 2.86 -6.35 3.06
C ALA A 97 2.93 -5.24 4.13
N MET A 98 2.51 -4.02 3.77
CA MET A 98 2.24 -2.98 4.75
C MET A 98 0.86 -3.22 5.37
N THR A 99 0.71 -2.87 6.65
CA THR A 99 -0.57 -2.99 7.36
C THR A 99 -0.97 -1.63 7.93
N MET A 100 -2.27 -1.39 8.05
CA MET A 100 -2.83 -0.26 8.79
C MET A 100 -3.92 -0.78 9.70
N ASN A 101 -3.80 -0.48 11.00
CA ASN A 101 -4.75 -0.88 12.02
C ASN A 101 -5.09 0.34 12.90
N LEU A 102 -6.34 0.47 13.31
CA LEU A 102 -6.72 1.38 14.38
C LEU A 102 -6.59 0.63 15.71
N ARG A 103 -6.08 1.27 16.75
CA ARG A 103 -5.84 0.66 18.05
C ARG A 103 -6.19 1.64 19.16
N SER A 104 -6.84 1.15 20.22
CA SER A 104 -7.14 1.96 21.40
C SER A 104 -6.03 1.86 22.44
N ARG A 105 -5.74 2.98 23.12
CA ARG A 105 -4.80 3.07 24.23
C ARG A 105 -5.51 2.84 25.57
N PRO A 106 -4.76 2.51 26.63
CA PRO A 106 -5.33 2.35 27.98
C PRO A 106 -6.01 3.61 28.53
N ASP A 107 -5.70 4.79 28.00
CA ASP A 107 -6.31 6.06 28.37
C ASP A 107 -7.63 6.36 27.65
N GLY A 108 -8.08 5.46 26.76
CA GLY A 108 -9.31 5.59 25.97
C GLY A 108 -9.16 6.40 24.68
N SER A 109 -7.95 6.83 24.32
CA SER A 109 -7.67 7.47 23.03
C SER A 109 -7.22 6.48 21.97
N ASP A 110 -7.48 6.77 20.69
CA ASP A 110 -7.08 5.90 19.59
C ASP A 110 -5.77 6.33 18.93
N TYR A 111 -5.11 5.39 18.26
CA TYR A 111 -3.94 5.63 17.41
C TYR A 111 -3.97 4.70 16.20
N MET A 112 -3.40 5.17 15.10
CA MET A 112 -3.18 4.37 13.91
C MET A 112 -1.80 3.70 14.01
N ASP A 113 -1.79 2.38 13.84
CA ASP A 113 -0.60 1.54 13.76
C ASP A 113 -0.36 1.12 12.31
N ILE A 114 0.72 1.63 11.72
CA ILE A 114 1.13 1.31 10.35
C ILE A 114 2.34 0.37 10.41
N GLY A 115 2.16 -0.88 10.01
CA GLY A 115 3.24 -1.85 9.85
C GLY A 115 4.13 -1.50 8.65
N LEU A 116 5.44 -1.51 8.87
CA LEU A 116 6.43 -1.24 7.83
C LEU A 116 6.50 -2.40 6.80
N PRO A 117 6.88 -2.12 5.55
CA PRO A 117 6.90 -3.11 4.48
C PRO A 117 7.93 -4.21 4.73
N PHE A 118 7.49 -5.47 4.68
CA PHE A 118 8.38 -6.63 4.77
C PHE A 118 9.32 -6.73 3.57
N PHE A 119 8.88 -6.25 2.40
CA PHE A 119 9.69 -6.21 1.20
C PHE A 119 9.58 -4.86 0.52
N ILE A 120 10.73 -4.30 0.19
CA ILE A 120 10.92 -3.14 -0.66
C ILE A 120 11.76 -3.58 -1.85
N GLY A 121 11.21 -3.57 -3.06
CA GLY A 121 11.94 -3.74 -4.30
C GLY A 121 12.28 -2.38 -4.89
N VAL A 122 13.52 -2.19 -5.31
CA VAL A 122 13.97 -0.97 -6.00
C VAL A 122 14.57 -1.36 -7.34
N SER A 123 14.10 -0.74 -8.41
CA SER A 123 14.58 -0.96 -9.78
C SER A 123 14.87 0.36 -10.45
N GLN A 124 16.13 0.53 -10.86
CA GLN A 124 16.65 1.71 -11.53
C GLN A 124 16.31 3.03 -10.80
N PHE A 125 16.20 2.97 -9.47
CA PHE A 125 15.78 4.11 -8.67
C PHE A 125 16.95 5.03 -8.32
N GLY A 126 16.84 6.32 -8.60
CA GLY A 126 17.87 7.28 -8.24
C GLY A 126 17.87 8.50 -9.14
N PHE A 127 19.04 9.12 -9.33
CA PHE A 127 19.23 10.33 -10.15
C PHE A 127 20.61 10.32 -10.82
N ARG A 128 20.71 10.96 -12.00
CA ARG A 128 21.94 10.97 -12.81
C ARG A 128 22.95 12.03 -12.39
N ALA A 129 22.49 13.16 -11.84
CA ALA A 129 23.36 14.20 -11.33
C ALA A 129 22.70 14.95 -10.18
N PHE A 130 23.49 15.39 -9.22
CA PHE A 130 23.06 16.29 -8.15
C PHE A 130 23.80 17.62 -8.28
N SER A 131 23.09 18.73 -8.21
CA SER A 131 23.64 20.08 -8.41
C SER A 131 23.07 21.06 -7.41
N VAL A 132 23.78 22.17 -7.23
CA VAL A 132 23.36 23.33 -6.46
C VAL A 132 23.60 24.57 -7.31
N GLN A 133 22.54 25.31 -7.62
CA GLN A 133 22.59 26.47 -8.52
C GLN A 133 21.52 27.51 -8.19
N THR A 134 21.76 28.77 -8.54
CA THR A 134 20.85 29.89 -8.27
C THR A 134 19.77 30.05 -9.35
N ASP A 135 20.06 29.65 -10.59
CA ASP A 135 19.05 29.49 -11.66
C ASP A 135 18.71 28.00 -11.80
N PRO A 136 17.49 27.56 -11.45
CA PRO A 136 17.12 26.15 -11.49
C PRO A 136 16.95 25.55 -12.90
N THR A 137 16.86 26.40 -13.93
CA THR A 137 16.62 25.97 -15.31
C THR A 137 17.91 25.86 -16.13
N ALA A 138 18.95 26.59 -15.73
CA ALA A 138 20.28 26.55 -16.35
C ALA A 138 20.86 25.14 -16.44
N ALA A 139 21.74 24.91 -17.41
CA ALA A 139 22.45 23.64 -17.55
C ALA A 139 23.22 23.29 -16.26
N ILE A 140 23.27 22.00 -15.93
CA ILE A 140 24.02 21.52 -14.76
C ILE A 140 25.51 21.75 -15.00
N SER A 141 26.09 22.72 -14.30
CA SER A 141 27.50 23.11 -14.45
C SER A 141 28.43 22.49 -13.41
N ARG A 142 27.91 22.10 -12.25
CA ARG A 142 28.62 21.37 -11.19
C ARG A 142 27.82 20.16 -10.75
N ASN A 143 28.40 18.98 -10.89
CA ASN A 143 27.80 17.72 -10.45
C ASN A 143 28.49 17.22 -9.18
N TYR A 144 27.70 17.01 -8.12
CA TYR A 144 28.15 16.49 -6.83
C TYR A 144 28.03 14.96 -6.73
N GLY A 145 27.45 14.30 -7.73
CA GLY A 145 27.39 12.84 -7.79
C GLY A 145 26.10 12.32 -8.39
N GLN A 146 25.96 11.01 -8.36
CA GLN A 146 24.81 10.28 -8.88
C GLN A 146 24.42 9.17 -7.90
N LEU A 147 23.17 8.73 -7.96
CA LEU A 147 22.66 7.61 -7.18
C LEU A 147 21.90 6.67 -8.11
N LEU A 148 22.16 5.37 -7.99
CA LEU A 148 21.38 4.34 -8.65
C LEU A 148 21.22 3.16 -7.70
N LEU A 149 19.98 2.80 -7.42
CA LEU A 149 19.59 1.72 -6.53
C LEU A 149 18.88 0.64 -7.34
N ASN A 150 19.41 -0.58 -7.23
CA ASN A 150 18.80 -1.80 -7.74
C ASN A 150 18.95 -2.86 -6.65
N GLY A 151 17.86 -3.51 -6.27
CA GLY A 151 17.90 -4.52 -5.24
C GLY A 151 16.62 -4.56 -4.42
N HIS A 152 16.76 -5.05 -3.20
CA HIS A 152 15.66 -5.14 -2.27
C HIS A 152 16.12 -4.85 -0.84
N ALA A 153 15.19 -4.38 -0.02
CA ALA A 153 15.35 -4.22 1.41
C ALA A 153 14.13 -4.82 2.11
N ALA A 154 14.28 -5.10 3.40
CA ALA A 154 13.19 -5.47 4.27
C ALA A 154 13.18 -4.51 5.46
N MET A 155 11.99 -4.08 5.88
CA MET A 155 11.83 -3.29 7.08
C MET A 155 10.96 -4.06 8.08
N GLN A 156 11.27 -3.88 9.36
CA GLN A 156 10.45 -4.37 10.44
C GLN A 156 10.22 -3.22 11.42
N GLY A 157 8.98 -3.09 11.88
CA GLY A 157 8.60 -2.05 12.81
C GLY A 157 7.23 -1.47 12.47
N HIS A 158 6.87 -0.45 13.22
CA HIS A 158 5.55 0.14 13.22
C HIS A 158 5.68 1.67 13.34
N ILE A 159 4.85 2.40 12.60
CA ILE A 159 4.67 3.84 12.76
C ILE A 159 3.35 4.03 13.51
N TYR A 160 3.43 4.68 14.66
CA TYR A 160 2.25 5.02 15.46
C TYR A 160 1.90 6.49 15.22
N LEU A 161 0.67 6.75 14.75
CA LEU A 161 0.15 8.10 14.53
C LEU A 161 -1.03 8.37 15.45
N TRP A 162 -1.05 9.53 16.07
CA TRP A 162 -2.17 9.98 16.86
C TRP A 162 -2.40 11.49 16.72
N ALA A 163 -3.64 11.92 16.91
CA ALA A 163 -3.97 13.33 17.01
C ALA A 163 -3.45 13.91 18.33
N GLN A 164 -2.95 15.15 18.27
CA GLN A 164 -2.65 15.96 19.46
C GLN A 164 -3.87 16.78 19.87
#